data_AF-A0A1M5PQD0-F1
#
_entry.id   AF-A0A1M5PQD0-F1
#
_cell.length_a   1.000
_cell.length_b   1.000
_cell.length_c   1.000
_cell.angle_alpha   90.00
_cell.angle_beta   90.00
_cell.angle_gamma   90.00
#
_symmetry.space_group_name_H-M   'P 1'
#
loop_
_entity.id
_entity.type
_entity.pdbx_description
1 polymer ?
#
loop_
_entity_poly.entity_id
_entity_poly.type
_entity_poly.pdbx_seq_one_letter_code
_entity_poly.pdbx_strand_id
1 'polypeptide(L)'
;MNKPAKYREQLLYFLENEENYQEMLDWIEELPELDQPDVLRLLATLLKERGENTGEKDWIEISNQIAENIDQYEEEILDKKLDKELFIMQFEGVEFELEKIELFLIETREEIIKKMGSNPETYKEMRKLAKLAINTEKSFGIYDPSNWIEIL
;
A
#
# COMPACT_ATOMS: atom_id res chain seq x y z
N MET A 1 5.01 13.09 20.86
CA MET A 1 3.82 12.22 21.08
C MET A 1 4.21 10.81 20.71
N ASN A 2 3.90 9.82 21.55
CA ASN A 2 4.08 8.41 21.20
C ASN A 2 3.20 8.09 19.98
N LYS A 3 3.76 7.47 18.92
CA LYS A 3 3.02 7.06 17.72
C LYS A 3 1.66 6.38 18.04
N PRO A 4 1.56 5.47 19.04
CA PRO A 4 0.28 4.86 19.44
C PRO A 4 -0.82 5.85 19.87
N ALA A 5 -0.44 6.95 20.54
CA ALA A 5 -1.41 7.94 21.03
C ALA A 5 -2.06 8.74 19.89
N LYS A 6 -1.34 8.92 18.77
CA LYS A 6 -1.84 9.65 17.59
C LYS A 6 -3.00 8.92 16.92
N TYR A 7 -2.95 7.60 16.86
CA TYR A 7 -3.92 6.79 16.12
C TYR A 7 -5.13 6.39 16.96
N ARG A 8 -4.98 6.39 18.29
CA ARG A 8 -6.05 5.97 19.22
C ARG A 8 -7.30 6.84 19.14
N GLU A 9 -7.15 8.16 19.13
CA GLU A 9 -8.30 9.08 19.07
C GLU A 9 -9.08 8.92 17.77
N GLN A 10 -8.37 8.74 16.65
CA GLN A 10 -8.98 8.53 15.34
C GLN A 10 -9.74 7.21 15.27
N LEU A 11 -9.15 6.12 15.77
CA LEU A 11 -9.83 4.82 15.83
C LEU A 11 -11.08 4.88 16.71
N LEU A 12 -11.00 5.55 17.87
CA LEU A 12 -12.16 5.71 18.75
C LEU A 12 -13.29 6.48 18.04
N TYR A 13 -12.97 7.56 17.34
CA TYR A 13 -13.94 8.32 16.54
C TYR A 13 -14.64 7.43 15.50
N PHE A 14 -13.88 6.61 14.77
CA PHE A 14 -14.49 5.68 13.81
C PHE A 14 -15.35 4.61 14.51
N LEU A 15 -14.95 4.13 15.69
CA LEU A 15 -15.70 3.12 16.42
C LEU A 15 -17.00 3.63 17.04
N GLU A 16 -17.23 4.94 17.13
CA GLU A 16 -18.46 5.52 17.68
C GLU A 16 -19.71 5.17 16.84
N ASN A 17 -19.56 4.99 15.52
CA ASN A 17 -20.68 4.68 14.61
C ASN A 17 -20.27 3.61 13.60
N GLU A 18 -21.11 2.60 13.41
CA GLU A 18 -20.88 1.51 12.43
C GLU A 18 -20.77 2.02 10.99
N GLU A 19 -21.43 3.14 10.66
CA GLU A 19 -21.33 3.78 9.34
C GLU A 19 -19.90 4.21 8.99
N ASN A 20 -19.06 4.42 10.00
CA ASN A 20 -17.68 4.86 9.84
C ASN A 20 -16.69 3.70 9.60
N TYR A 21 -17.14 2.43 9.63
CA TYR A 21 -16.21 1.29 9.57
C TYR A 21 -15.52 1.15 8.23
N GLN A 22 -16.22 1.44 7.14
CA GLN A 22 -15.57 1.44 5.82
C GLN A 22 -14.51 2.54 5.75
N GLU A 23 -14.84 3.74 6.24
CA GLU A 23 -13.90 4.87 6.28
C GLU A 23 -12.67 4.57 7.16
N MET A 24 -12.86 3.82 8.26
CA MET A 24 -11.77 3.35 9.11
C MET A 24 -10.82 2.43 8.34
N LEU A 25 -11.35 1.45 7.61
CA LEU A 25 -10.54 0.52 6.83
C LEU A 25 -9.77 1.24 5.73
N ASP A 26 -10.45 2.11 4.97
CA ASP A 26 -9.83 2.93 3.93
C ASP A 26 -8.72 3.81 4.53
N TRP A 27 -8.95 4.41 5.70
CA TRP A 27 -7.96 5.22 6.39
C TRP A 27 -6.73 4.40 6.83
N ILE A 28 -6.93 3.17 7.35
CA ILE A 28 -5.82 2.28 7.72
C ILE A 28 -4.97 1.94 6.49
N GLU A 29 -5.59 1.63 5.35
CA GLU A 29 -4.90 1.31 4.10
C GLU A 29 -4.07 2.48 3.56
N GLU A 30 -4.46 3.72 3.84
CA GLU A 30 -3.75 4.94 3.41
C GLU A 30 -2.57 5.32 4.31
N LEU A 31 -2.43 4.72 5.50
CA LEU A 31 -1.29 4.96 6.37
C LEU A 31 0.01 4.42 5.75
N PRO A 32 1.19 4.93 6.16
CA PRO A 32 2.46 4.30 5.81
C PRO A 32 2.43 2.81 6.15
N GLU A 33 2.81 1.93 5.21
CA GLU A 33 2.70 0.47 5.37
C GLU A 33 3.28 -0.03 6.70
N LEU A 34 4.41 0.53 7.14
CA LEU A 34 5.07 0.14 8.41
C LEU A 34 4.32 0.58 9.67
N ASP A 35 3.41 1.55 9.56
CA ASP A 35 2.57 1.97 10.68
C ASP A 35 1.25 1.16 10.74
N GLN A 36 0.86 0.45 9.66
CA GLN A 36 -0.42 -0.27 9.58
C GLN A 36 -0.54 -1.42 10.60
N PRO A 37 0.47 -2.30 10.79
CA PRO A 37 0.40 -3.36 11.80
C PRO A 37 0.18 -2.83 13.22
N ASP A 38 0.87 -1.75 13.59
CA ASP A 38 0.72 -1.12 14.91
C ASP A 38 -0.69 -0.55 15.11
N VAL A 39 -1.28 0.03 14.06
CA VAL A 39 -2.67 0.52 14.11
C VAL A 39 -3.67 -0.63 14.21
N LEU A 40 -3.44 -1.73 13.50
CA LEU A 40 -4.28 -2.94 13.61
C LEU A 40 -4.20 -3.57 15.00
N ARG A 41 -3.02 -3.61 15.64
CA ARG A 41 -2.85 -4.07 17.04
C ARG A 41 -3.66 -3.20 18.01
N LEU A 42 -3.63 -1.89 17.79
CA LEU A 42 -4.41 -0.95 18.58
C LEU A 42 -5.92 -1.13 18.37
N LEU A 43 -6.36 -1.30 17.12
CA LEU A 43 -7.75 -1.61 16.79
C LEU A 43 -8.22 -2.89 17.48
N ALA A 44 -7.47 -3.99 17.38
CA ALA A 44 -7.80 -5.24 18.05
C ALA A 44 -7.96 -5.05 19.57
N THR A 45 -7.04 -4.31 20.20
CA THR A 45 -7.12 -3.98 21.63
C THR A 45 -8.42 -3.23 21.97
N LEU A 46 -8.77 -2.21 21.20
CA LEU A 46 -9.98 -1.41 21.42
C LEU A 46 -11.27 -2.23 21.23
N LEU A 47 -11.30 -3.11 20.21
CA LEU A 47 -12.45 -3.99 19.96
C LEU A 47 -12.62 -5.00 21.08
N LYS A 48 -11.53 -5.59 21.57
CA LYS A 48 -11.57 -6.49 22.73
C LYS A 48 -12.08 -5.79 23.98
N GLU A 49 -11.54 -4.61 24.29
CA GLU A 49 -12.00 -3.79 25.42
C GLU A 49 -13.50 -3.47 25.32
N ARG A 50 -14.00 -3.14 24.11
CA ARG A 50 -15.42 -2.90 23.87
C ARG A 50 -16.25 -4.16 24.12
N GLY A 51 -15.85 -5.30 23.58
CA GLY A 51 -16.54 -6.57 23.77
C GLY A 51 -16.59 -7.01 25.24
N GLU A 52 -15.49 -6.83 25.98
CA GLU A 52 -15.43 -7.11 27.42
C GLU A 52 -16.35 -6.20 28.24
N ASN A 53 -16.47 -4.92 27.86
CA ASN A 53 -17.32 -3.94 28.57
C ASN A 53 -18.81 -4.07 28.24
N THR A 54 -19.16 -4.44 27.01
CA THR A 54 -20.56 -4.57 26.54
C THR A 54 -21.11 -5.98 26.71
N GLY A 55 -20.25 -6.99 26.76
CA GLY A 55 -20.62 -8.41 26.71
C GLY A 55 -20.91 -8.92 25.30
N GLU A 56 -20.74 -8.09 24.27
CA GLU A 56 -20.95 -8.44 22.86
C GLU A 56 -19.76 -9.28 22.36
N LYS A 57 -20.02 -10.57 22.09
CA LYS A 57 -19.00 -11.54 21.67
C LYS A 57 -18.43 -11.26 20.29
N ASP A 58 -19.22 -10.65 19.42
CA ASP A 58 -18.84 -10.36 18.03
C ASP A 58 -17.58 -9.47 17.99
N TRP A 59 -17.46 -8.48 18.88
CA TRP A 59 -16.26 -7.65 18.98
C TRP A 59 -15.01 -8.41 19.41
N ILE A 60 -15.17 -9.38 20.30
CA ILE A 60 -14.08 -10.23 20.75
C ILE A 60 -13.62 -11.14 19.61
N GLU A 61 -14.57 -11.68 18.83
CA GLU A 61 -14.27 -12.52 17.67
C GLU A 61 -13.53 -11.74 16.58
N ILE A 62 -14.01 -10.55 16.22
CA ILE A 62 -13.34 -9.67 15.25
C ILE A 62 -11.94 -9.29 15.74
N SER A 63 -11.79 -8.95 17.03
CA SER A 63 -10.49 -8.66 17.62
C SER A 63 -9.52 -9.83 17.48
N ASN A 64 -9.97 -11.06 17.72
CA ASN A 64 -9.11 -12.25 17.64
C ASN A 64 -8.71 -12.52 16.18
N GLN A 65 -9.65 -12.40 15.25
CA GLN A 65 -9.37 -12.56 13.81
C GLN A 65 -8.31 -11.56 13.34
N ILE A 66 -8.41 -10.29 13.76
CA ILE A 66 -7.39 -9.29 13.43
C ILE A 66 -6.05 -9.69 14.07
N ALA A 67 -6.03 -10.00 15.37
CA ALA A 67 -4.81 -10.33 16.10
C ALA A 67 -4.06 -11.54 15.53
N GLU A 68 -4.78 -12.57 15.06
CA GLU A 68 -4.19 -13.79 14.48
C GLU A 68 -3.46 -13.53 13.15
N ASN A 69 -3.86 -12.51 12.39
CA ASN A 69 -3.34 -12.25 11.05
C ASN A 69 -2.31 -11.11 10.99
N ILE A 70 -2.16 -10.30 12.04
CA ILE A 70 -1.27 -9.12 12.02
C ILE A 70 0.19 -9.50 11.77
N ASP A 71 0.71 -10.55 12.43
CA ASP A 71 2.13 -10.87 12.34
C ASP A 71 2.52 -11.35 10.94
N GLN A 72 1.67 -12.16 10.30
CA GLN A 72 1.86 -12.54 8.90
C GLN A 72 1.79 -11.31 7.98
N TYR A 73 0.83 -10.42 8.22
CA TYR A 73 0.68 -9.20 7.44
C TYR A 73 1.91 -8.28 7.54
N GLU A 74 2.48 -8.13 8.75
CA GLU A 74 3.72 -7.37 8.96
C GLU A 74 4.91 -8.00 8.23
N GLU A 75 5.05 -9.33 8.29
CA GLU A 75 6.09 -10.07 7.56
C GLU A 75 5.99 -9.81 6.05
N GLU A 76 4.79 -9.89 5.46
CA GLU A 76 4.57 -9.60 4.04
C GLU A 76 4.94 -8.17 3.63
N ILE A 77 4.70 -7.18 4.52
CA ILE A 77 5.12 -5.79 4.28
C ILE A 77 6.64 -5.68 4.29
N LEU A 78 7.29 -6.31 5.27
CA LEU A 78 8.74 -6.27 5.42
C LEU A 78 9.45 -6.96 4.25
N ASP A 79 8.95 -8.11 3.80
CA ASP A 79 9.48 -8.84 2.65
C ASP A 79 9.36 -8.00 1.37
N LYS A 80 8.18 -7.41 1.10
CA LYS A 80 7.99 -6.53 -0.07
C LYS A 80 8.95 -5.33 -0.06
N LYS A 81 9.19 -4.75 1.12
CA LYS A 81 10.14 -3.64 1.27
C LYS A 81 11.58 -4.09 1.08
N LEU A 82 11.95 -5.26 1.61
CA LEU A 82 13.27 -5.83 1.43
C LEU A 82 13.53 -6.17 -0.04
N ASP A 83 12.58 -6.80 -0.73
CA ASP A 83 12.67 -7.11 -2.15
C ASP A 83 12.84 -5.84 -2.99
N LYS A 84 12.07 -4.79 -2.67
CA LYS A 84 12.20 -3.48 -3.32
C LYS A 84 13.58 -2.88 -3.08
N GLU A 85 14.08 -2.93 -1.86
CA GLU A 85 15.40 -2.38 -1.51
C GLU A 85 16.53 -3.18 -2.18
N LEU A 86 16.43 -4.51 -2.19
CA LEU A 86 17.36 -5.40 -2.91
C LEU A 86 17.36 -5.10 -4.41
N PHE A 87 16.19 -4.87 -5.00
CA PHE A 87 16.08 -4.43 -6.39
C PHE A 87 16.77 -3.09 -6.61
N ILE A 88 16.53 -2.07 -5.77
CA ILE A 88 17.18 -0.76 -5.88
C ILE A 88 18.69 -0.88 -5.73
N MET A 89 19.19 -1.64 -4.75
CA MET A 89 20.62 -1.86 -4.52
C MET A 89 21.31 -2.56 -5.70
N GLN A 90 20.61 -3.39 -6.48
CA GLN A 90 21.17 -3.96 -7.72
C GLN A 90 21.50 -2.89 -8.77
N PHE A 91 20.91 -1.71 -8.63
CA PHE A 91 21.09 -0.56 -9.52
C PHE A 91 21.91 0.57 -8.90
N GLU A 92 22.12 0.56 -7.57
CA GLU A 92 23.05 1.47 -6.91
C GLU A 92 24.49 1.15 -7.32
N GLY A 93 25.14 2.09 -8.01
CA GLY A 93 26.50 1.92 -8.54
C GLY A 93 26.57 1.35 -9.96
N VAL A 94 25.42 1.05 -10.58
CA VAL A 94 25.35 0.84 -12.03
C VAL A 94 25.36 2.22 -12.69
N GLU A 95 26.49 2.59 -13.32
CA GLU A 95 26.47 3.62 -14.37
C GLU A 95 25.66 3.05 -15.53
N PHE A 96 24.36 3.31 -15.50
CA PHE A 96 23.54 3.02 -16.64
C PHE A 96 23.92 3.97 -17.76
N GLU A 97 24.39 3.39 -18.87
CA GLU A 97 24.37 4.08 -20.14
C GLU A 97 22.93 4.53 -20.41
N LEU A 98 22.73 5.82 -20.71
CA LEU A 98 21.42 6.43 -20.98
C LEU A 98 20.57 5.58 -21.95
N GLU A 99 21.23 4.98 -22.96
CA GLU A 99 20.61 4.08 -23.94
C GLU A 99 19.98 2.83 -23.32
N LYS A 100 20.55 2.28 -22.23
CA LYS A 100 20.01 1.12 -21.51
C LYS A 100 18.84 1.48 -20.61
N ILE A 101 18.87 2.66 -19.98
CA ILE A 101 17.72 3.19 -19.23
C ILE A 101 16.55 3.45 -20.19
N GLU A 102 16.83 4.05 -21.33
CA GLU A 102 15.82 4.34 -22.35
C GLU A 102 15.17 3.06 -22.87
N LEU A 103 15.97 2.03 -23.19
CA LEU A 103 15.45 0.72 -23.60
C LEU A 103 14.61 0.06 -22.50
N PHE A 104 15.09 0.05 -21.26
CA PHE A 104 14.35 -0.51 -20.12
C PHE A 104 13.00 0.19 -19.91
N LEU A 105 12.96 1.52 -20.02
CA LEU A 105 11.73 2.29 -19.86
C LEU A 105 10.76 2.08 -21.03
N ILE A 106 11.25 1.90 -22.26
CA ILE A 106 10.44 1.53 -23.42
C ILE A 106 9.79 0.15 -23.18
N GLU A 107 10.57 -0.87 -22.85
CA GLU A 107 10.07 -2.23 -22.60
C GLU A 107 9.06 -2.27 -21.43
N THR A 108 9.36 -1.53 -20.35
CA THR A 108 8.46 -1.41 -19.19
C THR A 108 7.13 -0.77 -19.59
N ARG A 109 7.16 0.26 -20.43
CA ARG A 109 5.96 0.95 -20.90
C ARG A 109 5.06 0.04 -21.74
N GLU A 110 5.66 -0.69 -22.69
CA GLU A 110 4.92 -1.64 -23.54
C GLU A 110 4.20 -2.71 -22.72
N GLU A 111 4.87 -3.27 -21.70
CA GLU A 111 4.26 -4.26 -20.81
C GLU A 111 3.15 -3.68 -19.93
N ILE A 112 3.28 -2.44 -19.44
CA ILE A 112 2.22 -1.75 -18.70
C ILE A 112 0.99 -1.55 -19.58
N ILE A 113 1.15 -1.00 -20.78
CA ILE A 113 0.04 -0.73 -21.72
C ILE A 113 -0.68 -2.04 -22.08
N LYS A 114 0.08 -3.07 -22.45
CA LYS A 114 -0.44 -4.39 -22.80
C LYS A 114 -1.26 -5.00 -21.66
N LYS A 115 -0.76 -4.95 -20.42
CA LYS A 115 -1.48 -5.49 -19.26
C LYS A 115 -2.71 -4.66 -18.90
N MET A 116 -2.68 -3.34 -19.07
CA MET A 116 -3.86 -2.49 -18.87
C MET A 116 -5.01 -2.81 -19.83
N GLY A 117 -4.70 -3.16 -21.09
CA GLY A 117 -5.71 -3.53 -22.09
C GLY A 117 -6.26 -4.96 -21.95
N SER A 118 -5.58 -5.83 -21.17
CA SER A 118 -5.85 -7.27 -21.17
C SER A 118 -6.80 -7.75 -20.05
N ASN A 119 -6.82 -7.09 -18.89
CA ASN A 119 -7.63 -7.52 -17.74
C ASN A 119 -8.04 -6.35 -16.83
N PRO A 120 -9.35 -6.14 -16.56
CA PRO A 120 -9.84 -5.13 -15.63
C PRO A 120 -9.28 -5.24 -14.21
N GLU A 121 -9.00 -6.45 -13.73
CA GLU A 121 -8.52 -6.68 -12.36
C GLU A 121 -7.10 -6.12 -12.16
N THR A 122 -6.26 -6.22 -13.21
CA THR A 122 -4.91 -5.67 -13.20
C THR A 122 -4.86 -4.18 -13.50
N TYR A 123 -5.96 -3.57 -13.94
CA TYR A 123 -5.98 -2.17 -14.39
C TYR A 123 -5.60 -1.20 -13.25
N LYS A 124 -6.11 -1.41 -12.02
CA LYS A 124 -5.83 -0.53 -10.88
C LYS A 124 -4.34 -0.53 -10.50
N GLU A 125 -3.72 -1.70 -10.51
CA GLU A 125 -2.28 -1.87 -10.22
C GLU A 125 -1.42 -1.31 -11.34
N MET A 126 -1.72 -1.66 -12.59
CA MET A 126 -0.97 -1.17 -13.75
C MET A 126 -1.09 0.35 -13.91
N ARG A 127 -2.23 0.95 -13.54
CA ARG A 127 -2.38 2.42 -13.49
C ARG A 127 -1.49 3.07 -12.44
N LYS A 128 -1.26 2.42 -11.28
CA LYS A 128 -0.29 2.92 -10.29
C LYS A 128 1.14 2.83 -10.84
N LEU A 129 1.50 1.73 -11.50
CA LEU A 129 2.80 1.54 -12.15
C LEU A 129 3.03 2.54 -13.29
N ALA A 130 2.02 2.82 -14.12
CA ALA A 130 2.08 3.82 -15.18
C ALA A 130 2.43 5.21 -14.63
N LYS A 131 1.80 5.63 -13.52
CA LYS A 131 2.11 6.91 -12.87
C LYS A 131 3.55 6.97 -12.37
N LEU A 132 4.06 5.88 -11.81
CA LEU A 132 5.46 5.77 -11.37
C LEU A 132 6.40 5.89 -12.57
N ALA A 133 6.18 5.13 -13.64
CA ALA A 133 6.98 5.17 -14.85
C ALA A 133 7.00 6.57 -15.50
N ILE A 134 5.85 7.23 -15.63
CA ILE A 134 5.75 8.62 -16.12
C ILE A 134 6.59 9.58 -15.26
N ASN A 135 6.51 9.46 -13.93
CA ASN A 135 7.29 10.33 -13.04
C ASN A 135 8.80 10.08 -13.19
N THR A 136 9.20 8.82 -13.35
CA THR A 136 10.58 8.43 -13.60
C THR A 136 11.08 8.99 -14.92
N GLU A 137 10.34 8.82 -16.02
CA GLU A 137 10.69 9.39 -17.34
C GLU A 137 10.84 10.93 -17.27
N LYS A 138 9.97 11.61 -16.51
CA LYS A 138 10.09 13.06 -16.27
C LYS A 138 11.35 13.42 -15.51
N SER A 139 11.71 12.66 -14.47
CA SER A 139 12.94 12.91 -13.71
C SER A 139 14.22 12.72 -14.52
N PHE A 140 14.18 11.83 -15.52
CA PHE A 140 15.28 11.61 -16.46
C PHE A 140 15.24 12.53 -17.70
N GLY A 141 14.19 13.35 -17.86
CA GLY A 141 14.08 14.29 -18.98
C GLY A 141 13.73 13.65 -20.33
N ILE A 142 13.22 12.41 -20.33
CA ILE A 142 12.92 11.60 -21.52
C ILE A 142 11.41 11.36 -21.71
N TYR A 143 10.57 12.02 -20.93
CA TYR A 143 9.13 11.89 -21.01
C TYR A 143 8.57 12.46 -22.32
N ASP A 144 7.80 11.63 -23.03
CA ASP A 144 6.99 12.03 -24.18
C ASP A 144 5.52 11.63 -23.94
N PRO A 145 4.57 12.59 -23.95
CA PRO A 145 3.14 12.29 -23.77
C PRO A 145 2.58 11.30 -24.79
N SER A 146 3.10 11.26 -26.01
CA SER A 146 2.63 10.37 -27.08
C SER A 146 2.83 8.90 -26.74
N ASN A 147 3.84 8.59 -25.92
CA ASN A 147 4.15 7.25 -25.47
C ASN A 147 3.11 6.65 -24.51
N TRP A 148 2.27 7.49 -23.89
CA TRP A 148 1.29 7.10 -22.88
C TRP A 148 -0.16 7.31 -23.33
N ILE A 149 -0.37 7.71 -24.58
CA ILE A 149 -1.67 8.15 -25.11
C ILE A 149 -2.72 7.03 -25.11
N GLU A 150 -2.29 5.77 -25.11
CA GLU A 150 -3.19 4.61 -25.12
C GLU A 150 -3.84 4.35 -23.75
N ILE A 151 -3.35 4.99 -22.69
CA ILE A 151 -3.76 4.73 -21.30
C ILE A 151 -4.05 5.98 -20.46
N LEU A 152 -3.80 7.18 -20.99
CA LEU A 152 -4.19 8.48 -20.42
C LEU A 152 -5.54 8.96 -20.99
#